data_AF-A0A3M5P7J4-F1
#
_entry.id   AF-A0A3M5P7J4-F1
#
_cell.length_a   1.000
_cell.length_b   1.000
_cell.length_c   1.000
_cell.angle_alpha   90.00
_cell.angle_beta   90.00
_cell.angle_gamma   90.00
#
_symmetry.space_group_name_H-M   'P 1'
#
loop_
_entity.id
_entity.type
_entity.pdbx_description
1 polymer ?
#
loop_
_entity_poly.entity_id
_entity_poly.type
_entity_poly.pdbx_seq_one_letter_code
_entity_poly.pdbx_strand_id
1 'polypeptide(L)'
;MFELRVLNGHHQGAALPLVGEQWSIGSAPQQDLALDDPGIESLHGQLQRLGDSWVLNGEEGQVCDEEGAVQASIELTLNRAFMLGSVWLCVSPAGDEWPEVPAVIPPKPEPDPVRHSAPLQKVPSRSQKLLNRTTGIIAGLLIGVIGSAWSLTRPGPTAVDPEVAQVAALKQTAAKEPEKPAGTPATSVREVPDTRIRLADADAVRHQLNTMLSDRMLSHISIDETPEGLVLNGDAKDEALLVYQRMLQRFKNRYNSPVTVLDNVSSAHNTLPFVVVQIMTGPHAHLVTADGRRVYVGDDVDGLRLSRIDEHRLQFDGDRHVEVTW
;
A
#
# COMPACT_ATOMS: atom_id res chain seq x y z
N MET A 1 3.31 -32.99 -16.99
CA MET A 1 3.15 -31.74 -17.74
C MET A 1 3.72 -30.63 -16.86
N PHE A 2 4.43 -29.67 -17.43
CA PHE A 2 5.04 -28.56 -16.70
C PHE A 2 4.42 -27.24 -17.14
N GLU A 3 4.51 -26.24 -16.27
CA GLU A 3 4.07 -24.88 -16.52
C GLU A 3 5.05 -23.88 -15.92
N LEU A 4 5.14 -22.72 -16.56
CA LEU A 4 5.85 -21.57 -16.04
C LEU A 4 4.83 -20.68 -15.32
N ARG A 5 4.99 -20.51 -14.01
CA ARG A 5 4.08 -19.77 -13.14
C ARG A 5 4.64 -18.39 -12.86
N VAL A 6 3.77 -17.38 -12.92
CA VAL A 6 4.09 -16.00 -12.56
C VAL A 6 3.64 -15.74 -11.12
N LEU A 7 4.60 -15.45 -10.25
CA LEU A 7 4.40 -15.43 -8.80
C LEU A 7 4.03 -14.04 -8.27
N ASN A 8 4.40 -12.96 -8.96
CA ASN A 8 4.04 -11.59 -8.62
C ASN A 8 3.89 -10.71 -9.89
N GLY A 9 3.65 -9.42 -9.70
CA GLY A 9 3.52 -8.46 -10.81
C GLY A 9 2.12 -8.45 -11.42
N HIS A 10 1.97 -7.74 -12.54
CA HIS A 10 0.69 -7.57 -13.23
C HIS A 10 0.08 -8.90 -13.71
N HIS A 11 0.95 -9.88 -13.96
CA HIS A 11 0.57 -11.20 -14.47
C HIS A 11 0.55 -12.28 -13.38
N GLN A 12 0.55 -11.91 -12.10
CA GLN A 12 0.50 -12.85 -10.97
C GLN A 12 -0.67 -13.84 -11.13
N GLY A 13 -0.39 -15.12 -10.88
CA GLY A 13 -1.39 -16.18 -11.02
C GLY A 13 -1.51 -16.74 -12.43
N ALA A 14 -0.81 -16.17 -13.41
CA ALA A 14 -0.72 -16.74 -14.75
C ALA A 14 0.18 -17.98 -14.78
N ALA A 15 -0.26 -19.02 -15.49
CA ALA A 15 0.53 -20.20 -15.78
C ALA A 15 0.59 -20.42 -17.30
N LEU A 16 1.79 -20.46 -17.87
CA LEU A 16 2.02 -20.82 -19.26
C LEU A 16 2.28 -22.33 -19.34
N PRO A 17 1.43 -23.11 -20.02
CA PRO A 17 1.68 -24.53 -20.27
C PRO A 17 2.94 -24.72 -21.13
N LEU A 18 3.94 -25.45 -20.61
CA LEU A 18 5.20 -25.68 -21.31
C LEU A 18 5.09 -26.90 -22.22
N VAL A 19 4.49 -26.70 -23.39
CA VAL A 19 4.37 -27.69 -24.47
C VAL A 19 5.36 -27.37 -25.59
N GLY A 20 6.40 -28.19 -25.73
CA GLY A 20 7.51 -27.95 -26.66
C GLY A 20 8.87 -28.07 -25.97
N GLU A 21 9.88 -27.44 -26.57
CA GLU A 21 11.28 -27.45 -26.08
C GLU A 21 11.82 -26.05 -25.78
N GLN A 22 11.17 -24.98 -26.26
CA GLN A 22 11.66 -23.61 -26.13
C GLN A 22 10.50 -22.62 -26.04
N TRP A 23 10.65 -21.60 -25.18
CA TRP A 23 9.68 -20.53 -24.97
C TRP A 23 10.41 -19.20 -24.79
N SER A 24 9.87 -18.17 -25.42
CA SER A 24 10.32 -16.80 -25.34
C SER A 24 9.54 -16.02 -24.27
N ILE A 25 10.24 -15.17 -23.52
CA ILE A 25 9.67 -14.36 -22.43
C ILE A 25 10.12 -12.92 -22.63
N GLY A 26 9.19 -11.96 -22.54
CA GLY A 26 9.51 -10.54 -22.69
C GLY A 26 8.26 -9.66 -22.72
N SER A 27 8.42 -8.35 -22.91
CA SER A 27 7.30 -7.41 -22.96
C SER A 27 6.63 -7.31 -24.33
N ALA A 28 7.24 -7.86 -25.38
CA ALA A 28 6.60 -7.88 -26.70
C ALA A 28 5.41 -8.86 -26.71
N PRO A 29 4.24 -8.48 -27.26
CA PRO A 29 3.06 -9.34 -27.26
C PRO A 29 3.20 -10.59 -28.17
N GLN A 30 4.29 -10.70 -28.93
CA GLN A 30 4.62 -11.86 -29.76
C GLN A 30 5.40 -12.94 -29.00
N GLN A 31 5.87 -12.67 -27.78
CA GLN A 31 6.56 -13.70 -26.98
C GLN A 31 5.56 -14.74 -26.45
N ASP A 32 6.06 -15.94 -26.17
CA ASP A 32 5.24 -17.03 -25.63
C ASP A 32 4.67 -16.67 -24.23
N LEU A 33 5.46 -15.96 -23.42
CA LEU A 33 5.00 -15.27 -22.22
C LEU A 33 5.27 -13.76 -22.36
N ALA A 34 4.21 -13.00 -22.61
CA ALA A 34 4.25 -11.54 -22.58
C ALA A 34 4.12 -11.03 -21.14
N LEU A 35 5.05 -10.20 -20.69
CA LEU A 35 5.06 -9.54 -19.37
C LEU A 35 5.21 -8.03 -19.54
N ASP A 36 4.14 -7.29 -19.24
CA ASP A 36 4.10 -5.81 -19.30
C ASP A 36 4.61 -5.14 -18.01
N ASP A 37 5.43 -5.85 -17.24
CA ASP A 37 5.99 -5.38 -15.97
C ASP A 37 7.23 -4.50 -16.23
N PRO A 38 7.45 -3.43 -15.42
CA PRO A 38 8.61 -2.56 -15.58
C PRO A 38 9.94 -3.32 -15.46
N GLY A 39 10.89 -3.00 -16.33
CA GLY A 39 12.20 -3.66 -16.37
C GLY A 39 12.23 -4.97 -17.17
N ILE A 40 11.13 -5.33 -17.84
CA ILE A 40 11.11 -6.44 -18.79
C ILE A 40 11.38 -5.96 -20.22
N GLU A 41 12.53 -6.36 -20.78
CA GLU A 41 12.89 -6.14 -22.18
C GLU A 41 11.95 -6.84 -23.20
N SER A 42 11.99 -6.38 -24.46
CA SER A 42 11.09 -6.88 -25.51
C SER A 42 11.26 -8.38 -25.74
N LEU A 43 12.50 -8.87 -25.78
CA LEU A 43 12.87 -10.28 -25.64
C LEU A 43 13.79 -10.42 -24.42
N HIS A 44 13.21 -10.61 -23.25
CA HIS A 44 13.96 -10.64 -22.00
C HIS A 44 14.80 -11.90 -21.85
N GLY A 45 14.21 -13.05 -22.13
CA GLY A 45 14.89 -14.33 -21.97
C GLY A 45 14.22 -15.47 -22.71
N GLN A 46 14.93 -16.59 -22.78
CA GLN A 46 14.50 -17.78 -23.47
C GLN A 46 14.64 -19.00 -22.56
N LEU A 47 13.50 -19.60 -22.25
CA LEU A 47 13.42 -20.86 -21.51
C LEU A 47 13.58 -22.01 -22.48
N GLN A 48 14.45 -22.96 -22.17
CA GLN A 48 14.69 -24.17 -22.95
C GLN A 48 14.60 -25.40 -22.06
N ARG A 49 14.05 -26.47 -22.61
CA ARG A 49 14.03 -27.79 -22.00
C ARG A 49 15.06 -28.68 -22.67
N LEU A 50 16.07 -29.11 -21.91
CA LEU A 50 17.14 -29.99 -22.35
C LEU A 50 16.97 -31.37 -21.68
N GLY A 51 16.11 -32.20 -22.27
CA GLY A 51 15.71 -33.49 -21.69
C GLY A 51 14.88 -33.28 -20.41
N ASP A 52 15.48 -33.59 -19.27
CA ASP A 52 14.88 -33.40 -17.94
C ASP A 52 15.34 -32.12 -17.23
N SER A 53 16.33 -31.42 -17.79
CA SER A 53 16.80 -30.13 -17.27
C SER A 53 16.10 -28.95 -17.95
N TRP A 54 16.05 -27.84 -17.22
CA TRP A 54 15.50 -26.57 -17.69
C TRP A 54 16.59 -25.52 -17.62
N VAL A 55 16.77 -24.76 -18.70
CA VAL A 55 17.76 -23.68 -18.77
C VAL A 55 17.07 -22.41 -19.21
N LEU A 56 17.32 -21.32 -18.50
CA LEU A 56 16.86 -19.99 -18.87
C LEU A 56 18.05 -19.15 -19.27
N ASN A 57 18.05 -18.66 -20.50
CA ASN A 57 19.05 -17.74 -21.01
C ASN A 57 18.49 -16.31 -20.98
N GLY A 58 19.29 -15.35 -20.53
CA GLY A 58 19.02 -13.93 -20.75
C GLY A 58 19.35 -13.56 -22.19
N GLU A 59 18.44 -12.83 -22.84
CA GLU A 59 18.60 -12.36 -24.22
C GLU A 59 18.93 -10.86 -24.22
N GLU A 60 17.91 -10.00 -24.19
CA GLU A 60 18.08 -8.56 -24.01
C GLU A 60 18.08 -8.19 -22.51
N GLY A 61 17.45 -9.01 -21.68
CA GLY A 61 17.31 -8.82 -20.24
C GLY A 61 18.24 -9.68 -19.39
N GLN A 62 18.45 -9.26 -18.14
CA GLN A 62 19.22 -10.01 -17.15
C GLN A 62 18.33 -11.02 -16.42
N VAL A 63 18.82 -12.25 -16.25
CA VAL A 63 18.12 -13.27 -15.47
C VAL A 63 18.76 -13.39 -14.10
N CYS A 64 17.94 -13.51 -13.06
CA CYS A 64 18.40 -13.61 -11.68
C CYS A 64 17.91 -14.91 -11.05
N ASP A 65 18.73 -15.52 -10.19
CA ASP A 65 18.32 -16.68 -9.38
C ASP A 65 17.44 -16.29 -8.18
N GLU A 66 17.16 -17.26 -7.30
CA GLU A 66 16.33 -17.06 -6.10
C GLU A 66 16.94 -16.03 -5.14
N GLU A 67 18.26 -15.90 -5.14
CA GLU A 67 19.01 -14.98 -4.31
C GLU A 67 19.16 -13.59 -4.96
N GLY A 68 18.62 -13.41 -6.17
CA GLY A 68 18.70 -12.16 -6.94
C GLY A 68 20.05 -11.95 -7.62
N ALA A 69 20.92 -12.97 -7.67
CA ALA A 69 22.19 -12.87 -8.36
C ALA A 69 21.99 -12.95 -9.87
N VAL A 70 22.49 -11.92 -10.57
CA VAL A 70 22.44 -11.80 -12.03
C VAL A 70 23.33 -12.83 -12.68
N GLN A 71 22.78 -13.54 -13.66
CA GLN A 71 23.47 -14.53 -14.47
C GLN A 71 23.08 -14.36 -15.95
N ALA A 72 23.92 -14.82 -16.88
CA ALA A 72 23.58 -14.82 -18.31
C ALA A 72 22.73 -16.04 -18.70
N SER A 73 22.88 -17.13 -17.95
CA SER A 73 22.16 -18.38 -18.14
C SER A 73 22.08 -19.10 -16.79
N ILE A 74 20.90 -19.59 -16.44
CA ILE A 74 20.66 -20.34 -15.20
C ILE A 74 20.02 -21.69 -15.50
N GLU A 75 20.51 -22.74 -14.84
CA GLU A 75 19.82 -24.02 -14.80
C GLU A 75 18.74 -23.95 -13.71
N LEU A 76 17.49 -24.16 -14.12
CA LEU A 76 16.33 -24.02 -13.25
C LEU A 76 16.06 -25.34 -12.51
N THR A 77 15.82 -25.21 -11.20
CA THR A 77 15.27 -26.28 -10.39
C THR A 77 13.75 -26.12 -10.32
N LEU A 78 13.00 -27.22 -10.45
CA LEU A 78 11.55 -27.20 -10.36
C LEU A 78 11.09 -26.64 -9.02
N ASN A 79 9.99 -25.87 -9.04
CA ASN A 79 9.40 -25.17 -7.90
C ASN A 79 10.32 -24.16 -7.20
N ARG A 80 11.50 -23.87 -7.78
CA ARG A 80 12.41 -22.84 -7.29
C ARG A 80 12.15 -21.54 -8.03
N ALA A 81 12.03 -20.44 -7.29
CA ALA A 81 11.77 -19.14 -7.85
C ALA A 81 13.04 -18.57 -8.52
N PHE A 82 12.84 -17.82 -9.60
CA PHE A 82 13.85 -17.02 -10.28
C PHE A 82 13.21 -15.71 -10.72
N MET A 83 14.01 -14.73 -11.10
CA MET A 83 13.52 -13.39 -11.38
C MET A 83 13.96 -12.88 -12.75
N LEU A 84 13.02 -12.23 -13.44
CA LEU A 84 13.23 -11.44 -14.65
C LEU A 84 12.79 -10.02 -14.33
N GLY A 85 13.68 -9.03 -14.40
CA GLY A 85 13.35 -7.67 -13.95
C GLY A 85 12.88 -7.66 -12.48
N SER A 86 11.60 -7.34 -12.24
CA SER A 86 10.95 -7.41 -10.91
C SER A 86 9.96 -8.58 -10.76
N VAL A 87 9.83 -9.43 -11.77
CA VAL A 87 8.85 -10.51 -11.83
C VAL A 87 9.51 -11.82 -11.37
N TRP A 88 8.93 -12.42 -10.35
CA TRP A 88 9.25 -13.75 -9.85
C TRP A 88 8.47 -14.81 -10.63
N LEU A 89 9.18 -15.82 -11.10
CA LEU A 89 8.61 -16.96 -11.81
C LEU A 89 9.17 -18.27 -11.26
N CYS A 90 8.49 -19.37 -11.52
CA CYS A 90 9.04 -20.70 -11.32
C CYS A 90 8.52 -21.69 -12.37
N VAL A 91 9.30 -22.73 -12.66
CA VAL A 91 8.84 -23.86 -13.46
C VAL A 91 8.33 -24.94 -12.51
N SER A 92 7.08 -25.37 -12.68
CA SER A 92 6.43 -26.33 -11.79
C SER A 92 5.74 -27.46 -12.57
N PRO A 93 5.65 -28.67 -12.02
CA PRO A 93 4.68 -29.66 -12.49
C PRO A 93 3.25 -29.08 -12.35
N ALA A 94 2.43 -29.22 -13.39
CA ALA A 94 1.08 -28.63 -13.42
C ALA A 94 0.11 -29.21 -12.37
N GLY A 95 0.44 -30.36 -11.78
CA GLY A 95 -0.34 -30.97 -10.70
C GLY A 95 0.11 -30.58 -9.28
N ASP A 96 1.24 -29.88 -9.15
CA ASP A 96 1.74 -29.42 -7.85
C ASP A 96 0.97 -28.17 -7.41
N GLU A 97 0.84 -27.97 -6.10
CA GLU A 97 0.26 -26.74 -5.55
C GLU A 97 1.08 -25.52 -5.99
N TRP A 98 0.42 -24.37 -6.14
CA TRP A 98 1.12 -23.11 -6.40
C TRP A 98 2.03 -22.80 -5.22
N PRO A 99 3.34 -22.55 -5.45
CA PRO A 99 4.20 -22.16 -4.36
C PRO A 99 3.67 -20.84 -3.79
N GLU A 100 3.44 -20.82 -2.48
CA GLU A 100 3.20 -19.55 -1.80
C GLU A 100 4.45 -18.71 -2.03
N VAL A 101 4.30 -17.58 -2.73
CA VAL A 101 5.32 -16.54 -2.77
C VAL A 101 5.71 -16.34 -1.31
N PRO A 102 6.99 -16.45 -0.92
CA PRO A 102 7.37 -16.02 0.41
C PRO A 102 7.01 -14.53 0.46
N ALA A 103 5.83 -14.23 1.02
CA ALA A 103 5.63 -12.98 1.69
C ALA A 103 6.84 -12.90 2.61
N VAL A 104 7.73 -11.93 2.33
CA VAL A 104 8.87 -11.61 3.20
C VAL A 104 8.34 -11.75 4.61
N ILE A 105 8.70 -12.85 5.29
CA ILE A 105 8.20 -13.09 6.64
C ILE A 105 8.89 -11.97 7.41
N PRO A 106 8.16 -10.92 7.89
CA PRO A 106 8.80 -10.01 8.83
C PRO A 106 9.31 -10.91 9.95
N PRO A 107 10.60 -10.86 10.32
CA PRO A 107 11.13 -11.71 11.36
C PRO A 107 10.18 -11.58 12.54
N LYS A 108 9.55 -12.70 12.91
CA LYS A 108 8.73 -12.78 14.11
C LYS A 108 9.58 -12.19 15.22
N PRO A 109 9.11 -11.16 15.95
CA PRO A 109 9.92 -10.52 16.96
C PRO A 109 10.43 -11.61 17.89
N GLU A 110 11.74 -11.83 17.82
CA GLU A 110 12.43 -12.80 18.65
C GLU A 110 12.18 -12.35 20.09
N PRO A 111 11.70 -13.23 20.99
CA PRO A 111 11.49 -12.83 22.36
C PRO A 111 12.82 -12.29 22.90
N ASP A 112 12.76 -11.07 23.45
CA ASP A 112 13.90 -10.37 24.05
C ASP A 112 14.82 -11.38 24.74
N PRO A 113 16.11 -11.45 24.38
CA PRO A 113 17.04 -12.31 25.10
C PRO A 113 17.00 -11.84 26.54
N VAL A 114 16.62 -12.75 27.44
CA VAL A 114 16.66 -12.54 28.88
C VAL A 114 18.08 -12.09 29.19
N ARG A 115 18.22 -10.79 29.46
CA ARG A 115 19.48 -10.18 29.87
C ARG A 115 19.84 -10.81 31.20
N HIS A 116 20.71 -11.82 31.19
CA HIS A 116 21.48 -12.14 32.36
C HIS A 116 22.38 -10.93 32.63
N SER A 117 21.98 -10.14 33.62
CA SER A 117 22.78 -9.06 34.17
C SER A 117 24.05 -9.63 34.80
N ALA A 118 25.12 -9.72 34.02
CA ALA A 118 26.47 -9.77 34.57
C ALA A 118 26.81 -8.35 35.07
N PRO A 119 27.25 -8.16 36.33
CA PRO A 119 27.51 -6.84 36.87
C PRO A 119 28.72 -6.19 36.19
N LEU A 120 28.49 -5.08 35.50
CA LEU A 120 29.53 -4.27 34.87
C LEU A 120 30.42 -3.60 35.93
N GLN A 121 31.70 -3.94 35.91
CA GLN A 121 32.74 -3.26 36.67
C GLN A 121 33.00 -1.88 36.03
N LYS A 122 32.75 -0.81 36.78
CA LYS A 122 33.04 0.58 36.38
C LYS A 122 34.56 0.78 36.21
N VAL A 123 34.99 1.09 34.99
CA VAL A 123 36.30 1.73 34.75
C VAL A 123 36.06 3.25 34.70
N PRO A 124 36.69 4.06 35.57
CA PRO A 124 36.55 5.51 35.51
C PRO A 124 37.50 6.09 34.45
N SER A 125 36.96 6.57 33.34
CA SER A 125 37.71 7.38 32.38
C SER A 125 37.74 8.84 32.84
N ARG A 126 38.96 9.30 33.09
CA ARG A 126 39.34 10.61 33.59
C ARG A 126 39.19 11.69 32.51
N SER A 127 38.60 12.80 32.93
CA SER A 127 38.58 14.16 32.34
C SER A 127 39.40 14.45 31.08
N GLN A 128 38.80 15.23 30.17
CA GLN A 128 39.31 16.58 29.88
C GLN A 128 38.23 17.49 29.29
N LYS A 129 37.97 18.58 30.03
CA LYS A 129 37.36 19.83 29.55
C LYS A 129 38.20 20.40 28.40
N LEU A 130 37.53 21.03 27.43
CA LEU A 130 37.73 22.41 26.96
C LEU A 130 36.62 22.68 25.92
N LEU A 131 35.66 23.54 26.28
CA LEU A 131 35.45 24.87 25.68
C LEU A 131 34.85 24.75 24.25
N ASN A 132 33.59 25.10 24.03
CA ASN A 132 33.20 26.50 23.81
C ASN A 132 31.76 26.79 24.25
N ARG A 133 31.60 27.90 24.97
CA ARG A 133 30.32 28.50 25.38
C ARG A 133 30.16 29.84 24.67
N THR A 134 28.98 30.01 24.05
CA THR A 134 28.13 31.22 24.03
C THR A 134 28.69 32.55 23.52
N THR A 135 28.04 33.16 22.52
CA THR A 135 27.54 34.55 22.59
C THR A 135 26.41 34.72 21.58
N GLY A 136 25.23 35.19 22.02
CA GLY A 136 24.10 35.43 21.13
C GLY A 136 22.86 35.91 21.88
N ILE A 137 22.97 37.02 22.62
CA ILE A 137 21.81 37.82 23.04
C ILE A 137 22.18 39.30 22.85
N ILE A 138 21.54 39.95 21.87
CA ILE A 138 21.18 41.36 21.98
C ILE A 138 19.69 41.45 21.65
N ALA A 139 18.96 42.02 22.61
CA ALA A 139 17.54 42.27 22.59
C ALA A 139 17.23 43.73 22.22
N GLY A 140 16.02 43.93 21.68
CA GLY A 140 15.30 45.21 21.60
C GLY A 140 15.53 45.96 20.28
N LEU A 141 14.53 46.49 19.57
CA LEU A 141 13.11 46.75 19.81
C LEU A 141 12.59 47.25 18.43
N LEU A 142 11.44 46.87 17.88
CA LEU A 142 10.18 47.64 17.97
C LEU A 142 9.06 46.99 17.10
N ILE A 143 7.96 46.63 17.79
CA ILE A 143 6.53 46.88 17.51
C ILE A 143 5.97 46.64 16.09
N GLY A 144 4.95 45.76 16.03
CA GLY A 144 3.97 45.73 14.94
C GLY A 144 2.89 44.66 15.09
N VAL A 145 1.86 44.95 15.91
CA VAL A 145 0.43 44.55 15.87
C VAL A 145 0.05 43.39 14.90
N ILE A 146 -0.56 42.30 15.36
CA ILE A 146 -2.01 41.94 15.28
C ILE A 146 -2.01 40.45 15.71
N GLY A 147 -2.89 39.86 16.50
CA GLY A 147 -4.20 40.18 17.02
C GLY A 147 -4.73 38.84 17.53
N SER A 148 -4.89 38.72 18.84
CA SER A 148 -5.39 37.52 19.51
C SER A 148 -6.92 37.50 19.53
N ALA A 149 -7.42 36.27 19.71
CA ALA A 149 -8.72 35.91 20.25
C ALA A 149 -9.92 35.94 19.30
N TRP A 150 -10.43 34.75 18.99
CA TRP A 150 -11.87 34.49 19.11
C TRP A 150 -12.09 33.13 19.76
N SER A 151 -12.41 33.18 21.05
CA SER A 151 -13.06 32.09 21.78
C SER A 151 -14.57 32.34 21.80
N LEU A 152 -15.30 31.24 21.77
CA LEU A 152 -16.75 31.03 21.68
C LEU A 152 -17.63 31.98 22.51
N THR A 153 -18.67 32.56 21.90
CA THR A 153 -20.02 32.66 22.51
C THR A 153 -21.07 33.05 21.46
N ARG A 154 -22.14 32.26 21.32
CA ARG A 154 -23.38 32.69 20.64
C ARG A 154 -24.45 32.96 21.71
N PRO A 155 -25.10 34.13 21.71
CA PRO A 155 -26.19 34.44 22.63
C PRO A 155 -27.52 33.87 22.14
N GLY A 156 -28.37 33.46 23.09
CA GLY A 156 -29.79 33.22 22.87
C GLY A 156 -30.59 34.54 22.84
N PRO A 157 -31.83 34.54 22.31
CA PRO A 157 -32.68 35.72 22.32
C PRO A 157 -33.70 35.67 23.47
N THR A 158 -33.69 36.71 24.31
CA THR A 158 -34.81 37.20 25.13
C THR A 158 -35.35 38.46 24.45
N ALA A 159 -36.58 38.46 23.92
CA ALA A 159 -37.86 38.69 24.61
C ALA A 159 -38.10 40.16 24.99
N VAL A 160 -39.16 40.76 24.41
CA VAL A 160 -40.05 41.84 24.89
C VAL A 160 -41.05 42.12 23.74
N ASP A 161 -42.35 42.34 23.87
CA ASP A 161 -43.37 42.18 24.91
C ASP A 161 -44.77 42.35 24.20
N PRO A 162 -45.92 42.24 24.89
CA PRO A 162 -47.18 41.68 24.35
C PRO A 162 -48.31 42.69 24.08
N GLU A 163 -49.31 42.30 23.28
CA GLU A 163 -50.63 42.96 23.27
C GLU A 163 -51.78 41.96 22.99
N VAL A 164 -52.50 41.64 24.09
CA VAL A 164 -53.96 41.52 24.23
C VAL A 164 -54.76 40.36 23.58
N ALA A 165 -55.66 39.82 24.43
CA ALA A 165 -56.88 39.01 24.21
C ALA A 165 -56.69 37.48 24.01
N GLN A 166 -56.77 36.66 25.08
CA GLN A 166 -58.00 36.04 25.66
C GLN A 166 -58.68 35.08 24.65
N VAL A 167 -58.87 33.77 24.91
CA VAL A 167 -59.82 33.20 25.88
C VAL A 167 -59.59 31.69 26.16
N ALA A 168 -59.96 31.29 27.39
CA ALA A 168 -60.47 30.00 27.87
C ALA A 168 -59.48 28.81 28.01
N ALA A 169 -58.93 28.51 29.19
CA ALA A 169 -59.52 27.98 30.44
C ALA A 169 -59.43 26.45 30.56
N LEU A 170 -58.52 26.03 31.45
CA LEU A 170 -58.25 24.70 31.96
C LEU A 170 -59.42 24.16 32.81
N LYS A 171 -59.58 22.83 32.83
CA LYS A 171 -60.01 22.11 34.03
C LYS A 171 -58.99 21.03 34.38
N GLN A 172 -58.61 21.06 35.64
CA GLN A 172 -57.60 20.28 36.33
C GLN A 172 -58.31 19.22 37.16
N THR A 173 -57.80 17.99 37.23
CA THR A 173 -58.01 17.09 38.39
C THR A 173 -56.83 16.15 38.53
N ALA A 174 -56.43 15.96 39.79
CA ALA A 174 -55.21 15.33 40.25
C ALA A 174 -55.35 13.84 40.61
N ALA A 175 -54.20 13.16 40.53
CA ALA A 175 -53.66 12.07 41.36
C ALA A 175 -54.44 10.76 41.59
N LYS A 176 -53.85 9.62 41.21
CA LYS A 176 -53.49 8.49 42.11
C LYS A 176 -52.63 7.42 41.39
N GLU A 177 -51.61 6.91 42.08
CA GLU A 177 -50.80 5.70 41.76
C GLU A 177 -51.08 4.65 42.86
N PRO A 178 -51.11 3.32 42.58
CA PRO A 178 -49.93 2.44 42.68
C PRO A 178 -49.82 1.21 41.70
N GLU A 179 -48.56 0.79 41.48
CA GLU A 179 -48.01 -0.58 41.27
C GLU A 179 -48.47 -1.53 40.12
N LYS A 180 -47.58 -1.68 39.09
CA LYS A 180 -46.83 -2.85 38.53
C LYS A 180 -47.40 -4.31 38.64
N PRO A 181 -47.05 -5.33 37.77
CA PRO A 181 -46.18 -5.42 36.57
C PRO A 181 -46.79 -6.12 35.31
N ALA A 182 -45.96 -6.16 34.25
CA ALA A 182 -45.81 -7.22 33.23
C ALA A 182 -46.36 -6.92 31.83
N GLY A 183 -45.42 -6.87 30.88
CA GLY A 183 -45.71 -6.78 29.44
C GLY A 183 -44.59 -6.08 28.69
N THR A 184 -43.44 -6.73 28.55
CA THR A 184 -42.47 -6.37 27.50
C THR A 184 -43.18 -6.47 26.15
N PRO A 185 -42.96 -5.52 25.23
CA PRO A 185 -42.40 -5.98 23.97
C PRO A 185 -41.25 -5.09 23.51
N ALA A 186 -40.24 -5.81 23.01
CA ALA A 186 -39.08 -5.37 22.25
C ALA A 186 -39.17 -3.98 21.63
N THR A 187 -38.18 -3.16 21.96
CA THR A 187 -37.68 -2.06 21.13
C THR A 187 -37.46 -2.60 19.72
N SER A 188 -38.44 -2.43 18.84
CA SER A 188 -38.25 -2.53 17.41
C SER A 188 -37.32 -1.39 17.02
N VAL A 189 -36.06 -1.72 16.74
CA VAL A 189 -35.16 -0.83 16.03
C VAL A 189 -35.83 -0.58 14.67
N ARG A 190 -36.42 0.61 14.52
CA ARG A 190 -36.93 1.08 13.23
C ARG A 190 -35.75 1.13 12.27
N GLU A 191 -35.67 0.17 11.35
CA GLU A 191 -34.75 0.20 10.22
C GLU A 191 -35.00 1.49 9.43
N VAL A 192 -33.96 2.33 9.32
CA VAL A 192 -33.99 3.49 8.44
C VAL A 192 -34.07 2.96 7.01
N PRO A 193 -35.08 3.34 6.20
CA PRO A 193 -35.17 2.87 4.82
C PRO A 193 -33.93 3.30 4.05
N ASP A 194 -33.22 2.34 3.45
CA ASP A 194 -32.07 2.61 2.59
C ASP A 194 -32.53 3.31 1.31
N THR A 195 -32.28 4.61 1.21
CA THR A 195 -32.68 5.46 0.07
C THR A 195 -31.69 5.38 -1.10
N ARG A 196 -30.68 4.51 -1.04
CA ARG A 196 -29.67 4.36 -2.09
C ARG A 196 -30.24 3.67 -3.33
N ILE A 197 -29.66 3.98 -4.49
CA ILE A 197 -29.99 3.33 -5.77
C ILE A 197 -29.46 1.89 -5.71
N ARG A 198 -30.36 0.91 -5.81
CA ARG A 198 -29.95 -0.51 -5.80
C ARG A 198 -29.34 -0.90 -7.14
N LEU A 199 -28.18 -1.54 -7.09
CA LEU A 199 -27.56 -2.20 -8.23
C LEU A 199 -27.96 -3.68 -8.21
N ALA A 200 -28.15 -4.28 -9.40
CA ALA A 200 -28.78 -5.59 -9.53
C ALA A 200 -27.83 -6.75 -9.17
N ASP A 201 -26.59 -6.68 -9.62
CA ASP A 201 -25.58 -7.74 -9.55
C ASP A 201 -24.15 -7.16 -9.54
N ALA A 202 -23.15 -8.04 -9.49
CA ALA A 202 -21.73 -7.68 -9.50
C ALA A 202 -21.35 -6.91 -10.78
N ASP A 203 -21.88 -7.29 -11.94
CA ASP A 203 -21.60 -6.66 -13.22
C ASP A 203 -22.10 -5.20 -13.25
N ALA A 204 -23.31 -4.95 -12.73
CA ALA A 204 -23.86 -3.60 -12.60
C ALA A 204 -23.00 -2.73 -11.67
N VAL A 205 -22.44 -3.31 -10.60
CA VAL A 205 -21.52 -2.62 -9.69
C VAL A 205 -20.20 -2.29 -10.39
N ARG A 206 -19.59 -3.27 -11.05
CA ARG A 206 -18.35 -3.11 -11.80
C ARG A 206 -18.50 -2.06 -12.89
N HIS A 207 -19.57 -2.11 -13.67
CA HIS A 207 -19.87 -1.11 -14.69
C HIS A 207 -20.02 0.29 -14.09
N GLN A 208 -20.75 0.43 -12.99
CA GLN A 208 -20.97 1.73 -12.35
C GLN A 208 -19.66 2.31 -11.80
N LEU A 209 -18.82 1.49 -11.15
CA LEU A 209 -17.51 1.90 -10.66
C LEU A 209 -16.57 2.29 -11.81
N ASN A 210 -16.49 1.48 -12.87
CA ASN A 210 -15.70 1.81 -14.07
C ASN A 210 -16.12 3.14 -14.68
N THR A 211 -17.43 3.40 -14.80
CA THR A 211 -17.94 4.69 -15.30
C THR A 211 -17.45 5.84 -14.42
N MET A 212 -17.55 5.68 -13.09
CA MET A 212 -17.12 6.72 -12.14
C MET A 212 -15.60 6.96 -12.15
N LEU A 213 -14.80 5.92 -12.40
CA LEU A 213 -13.34 6.02 -12.58
C LEU A 213 -12.99 6.72 -13.89
N SER A 214 -13.58 6.31 -15.01
CA SER A 214 -13.34 6.88 -16.34
C SER A 214 -13.73 8.36 -16.41
N ASP A 215 -14.89 8.74 -15.86
CA ASP A 215 -15.35 10.15 -15.78
C ASP A 215 -14.35 11.08 -15.08
N ARG A 216 -13.46 10.50 -14.26
CA ARG A 216 -12.46 11.22 -13.45
C ARG A 216 -11.03 10.99 -13.94
N MET A 217 -10.85 10.33 -15.08
CA MET A 217 -9.53 9.99 -15.64
C MET A 217 -8.66 9.18 -14.67
N LEU A 218 -9.27 8.34 -13.82
CA LEU A 218 -8.57 7.46 -12.88
C LEU A 218 -8.25 6.11 -13.53
N SER A 219 -7.59 6.13 -14.69
CA SER A 219 -7.30 4.92 -15.49
C SER A 219 -6.26 3.99 -14.90
N HIS A 220 -5.52 4.44 -13.88
CA HIS A 220 -4.51 3.67 -13.15
C HIS A 220 -5.11 2.81 -12.03
N ILE A 221 -6.44 2.85 -11.84
CA ILE A 221 -7.15 2.08 -10.83
C ILE A 221 -7.94 0.98 -11.55
N SER A 222 -7.60 -0.28 -11.27
CA SER A 222 -8.29 -1.46 -11.81
C SER A 222 -9.36 -1.97 -10.85
N ILE A 223 -10.27 -2.80 -11.37
CA ILE A 223 -11.29 -3.48 -10.58
C ILE A 223 -11.21 -4.97 -10.89
N ASP A 224 -10.86 -5.76 -9.88
CA ASP A 224 -10.77 -7.22 -9.95
C ASP A 224 -11.91 -7.86 -9.18
N GLU A 225 -12.34 -9.04 -9.65
CA GLU A 225 -13.42 -9.79 -9.01
C GLU A 225 -12.82 -10.97 -8.23
N THR A 226 -13.19 -11.07 -6.96
CA THR A 226 -12.73 -12.10 -6.02
C THR A 226 -13.94 -12.77 -5.36
N PRO A 227 -13.76 -13.93 -4.69
CA PRO A 227 -14.84 -14.56 -3.92
C PRO A 227 -15.44 -13.67 -2.83
N GLU A 228 -14.70 -12.65 -2.38
CA GLU A 228 -15.12 -11.71 -1.32
C GLU A 228 -15.88 -10.49 -1.88
N GLY A 229 -15.76 -10.21 -3.19
CA GLY A 229 -16.41 -9.09 -3.86
C GLY A 229 -15.54 -8.47 -4.95
N LEU A 230 -15.71 -7.16 -5.18
CA LEU A 230 -14.90 -6.40 -6.13
C LEU A 230 -13.80 -5.65 -5.40
N VAL A 231 -12.56 -5.78 -5.84
CA VAL A 231 -11.39 -5.10 -5.27
C VAL A 231 -10.93 -3.99 -6.21
N LEU A 232 -10.81 -2.76 -5.70
CA LEU A 232 -10.17 -1.66 -6.42
C LEU A 232 -8.68 -1.64 -6.09
N ASN A 233 -7.83 -1.74 -7.12
CA ASN A 233 -6.37 -1.80 -6.99
C ASN A 233 -5.71 -0.63 -7.73
N GLY A 234 -4.58 -0.14 -7.23
CA GLY A 234 -3.73 0.80 -7.96
C GLY A 234 -3.04 1.83 -7.07
N ASP A 235 -2.05 2.52 -7.64
CA ASP A 235 -1.32 3.60 -6.96
C ASP A 235 -1.68 4.95 -7.56
N ALA A 236 -2.13 5.88 -6.73
CA ALA A 236 -2.57 7.21 -7.13
C ALA A 236 -1.70 8.29 -6.47
N LYS A 237 -1.31 9.32 -7.23
CA LYS A 237 -0.69 10.55 -6.65
C LYS A 237 -1.69 11.25 -5.72
N ASP A 238 -1.24 12.07 -4.77
CA ASP A 238 -2.10 12.73 -3.77
C ASP A 238 -3.35 13.39 -4.35
N GLU A 239 -3.22 14.11 -5.45
CA GLU A 239 -4.36 14.78 -6.09
C GLU A 239 -5.37 13.75 -6.63
N ALA A 240 -4.88 12.69 -7.28
CA ALA A 240 -5.69 11.63 -7.83
C ALA A 240 -6.31 10.74 -6.73
N LEU A 241 -5.55 10.45 -5.66
CA LEU A 241 -6.00 9.67 -4.51
C LEU A 241 -7.14 10.38 -3.80
N LEU A 242 -7.06 11.71 -3.63
CA LEU A 242 -8.14 12.50 -3.04
C LEU A 242 -9.40 12.49 -3.92
N VAL A 243 -9.24 12.53 -5.24
CA VAL A 243 -10.36 12.42 -6.19
C VAL A 243 -10.99 11.03 -6.12
N TYR A 244 -10.17 9.98 -6.06
CA TYR A 244 -10.58 8.59 -5.91
C TYR A 244 -11.36 8.36 -4.60
N GLN A 245 -10.81 8.76 -3.45
CA GLN A 245 -11.46 8.57 -2.16
C GLN A 245 -12.83 9.25 -2.11
N ARG A 246 -12.95 10.48 -2.63
CA ARG A 246 -14.23 11.18 -2.75
C ARG A 246 -15.20 10.47 -3.69
N MET A 247 -14.69 9.91 -4.78
CA MET A 247 -15.49 9.12 -5.73
C MET A 247 -16.05 7.87 -5.05
N LEU A 248 -15.21 7.09 -4.38
CA LEU A 248 -15.62 5.85 -3.70
C LEU A 248 -16.61 6.15 -2.56
N GLN A 249 -16.39 7.21 -1.79
CA GLN A 249 -17.36 7.67 -0.79
C GLN A 249 -18.70 8.07 -1.42
N ARG A 250 -18.69 8.76 -2.56
CA ARG A 250 -19.92 9.09 -3.29
C ARG A 250 -20.63 7.83 -3.77
N PHE A 251 -19.90 6.82 -4.24
CA PHE A 251 -20.47 5.54 -4.63
C PHE A 251 -21.17 4.87 -3.44
N LYS A 252 -20.46 4.70 -2.31
CA LYS A 252 -20.99 4.10 -1.07
C LYS A 252 -22.23 4.83 -0.54
N ASN A 253 -22.31 6.14 -0.72
CA ASN A 253 -23.45 6.95 -0.28
C ASN A 253 -24.64 6.94 -1.25
N ARG A 254 -24.41 6.71 -2.54
CA ARG A 254 -25.46 6.81 -3.58
C ARG A 254 -26.03 5.46 -3.97
N TYR A 255 -25.22 4.40 -3.92
CA TYR A 255 -25.57 3.07 -4.41
C TYR A 255 -25.59 2.04 -3.28
N ASN A 256 -26.57 1.15 -3.34
CA ASN A 256 -26.58 -0.08 -2.56
C ASN A 256 -26.01 -1.18 -3.46
N SER A 257 -24.88 -1.73 -3.05
CA SER A 257 -24.15 -2.78 -3.77
C SER A 257 -24.55 -4.15 -3.22
N PRO A 258 -24.94 -5.12 -4.08
CA PRO A 258 -25.18 -6.50 -3.67
C PRO A 258 -23.88 -7.28 -3.40
N VAL A 259 -22.73 -6.76 -3.82
CA VAL A 259 -21.39 -7.32 -3.58
C VAL A 259 -20.53 -6.37 -2.75
N THR A 260 -19.59 -6.90 -1.97
CA THR A 260 -18.63 -6.08 -1.22
C THR A 260 -17.72 -5.35 -2.19
N VAL A 261 -17.38 -4.10 -1.87
CA VAL A 261 -16.40 -3.31 -2.61
C VAL A 261 -15.22 -3.01 -1.70
N LEU A 262 -14.10 -3.67 -1.96
CA LEU A 262 -12.85 -3.62 -1.21
C LEU A 262 -11.92 -2.57 -1.83
N ASP A 263 -11.23 -1.81 -1.00
CA ASP A 263 -10.37 -0.70 -1.41
C ASP A 263 -8.92 -1.03 -1.08
N ASN A 264 -8.10 -1.18 -2.11
CA ASN A 264 -6.67 -1.44 -2.04
C ASN A 264 -5.87 -0.40 -2.85
N VAL A 265 -6.42 0.81 -2.99
CA VAL A 265 -5.74 1.90 -3.70
C VAL A 265 -4.86 2.68 -2.74
N SER A 266 -3.59 2.86 -3.11
CA SER A 266 -2.54 3.44 -2.27
C SER A 266 -1.98 4.74 -2.85
N SER A 267 -1.21 5.49 -2.04
CA SER A 267 -0.52 6.69 -2.53
C SER A 267 0.77 6.32 -3.27
N ALA A 268 0.90 6.75 -4.52
CA ALA A 268 2.11 6.54 -5.35
C ALA A 268 3.37 7.25 -4.82
N HIS A 269 3.26 8.06 -3.74
CA HIS A 269 4.38 8.80 -3.17
C HIS A 269 5.36 7.93 -2.37
N ASN A 270 4.95 6.71 -2.02
CA ASN A 270 5.79 5.77 -1.27
C ASN A 270 6.51 4.75 -2.15
N THR A 271 6.39 4.85 -3.48
CA THR A 271 7.10 3.97 -4.40
C THR A 271 8.33 4.67 -4.98
N LEU A 272 9.42 3.90 -5.11
CA LEU A 272 10.63 4.39 -5.74
C LEU A 272 10.38 4.55 -7.25
N PRO A 273 10.85 5.64 -7.88
CA PRO A 273 10.74 5.86 -9.32
C PRO A 273 11.71 4.98 -10.13
N PHE A 274 12.49 4.13 -9.45
CA PHE A 274 13.44 3.19 -10.00
C PHE A 274 13.36 1.89 -9.20
N VAL A 275 13.73 0.79 -9.84
CA VAL A 275 13.74 -0.53 -9.21
C VAL A 275 15.08 -0.75 -8.51
N VAL A 276 15.04 -1.20 -7.26
CA VAL A 276 16.22 -1.64 -6.50
C VAL A 276 16.35 -3.14 -6.70
N VAL A 277 17.45 -3.58 -7.30
CA VAL A 277 17.73 -5.01 -7.56
C VAL A 277 18.58 -5.64 -6.46
N GLN A 278 19.38 -4.84 -5.75
CA GLN A 278 20.27 -5.36 -4.72
C GLN A 278 20.50 -4.31 -3.63
N ILE A 279 20.60 -4.76 -2.38
CA ILE A 279 20.92 -3.92 -1.23
C ILE A 279 22.08 -4.54 -0.46
N MET A 280 23.18 -3.81 -0.35
CA MET A 280 24.36 -4.18 0.41
C MET A 280 24.38 -3.39 1.70
N THR A 281 24.48 -4.07 2.83
CA THR A 281 24.52 -3.48 4.18
C THR A 281 25.95 -3.49 4.75
N GLY A 282 26.20 -2.75 5.83
CA GLY A 282 27.49 -2.69 6.51
C GLY A 282 28.31 -1.42 6.21
N PRO A 283 29.64 -1.41 6.45
CA PRO A 283 30.48 -0.20 6.36
C PRO A 283 30.53 0.46 4.97
N HIS A 284 30.17 -0.28 3.92
CA HIS A 284 30.12 0.16 2.53
C HIS A 284 28.73 -0.07 1.94
N ALA A 285 27.70 0.26 2.72
CA ALA A 285 26.33 0.06 2.30
C ALA A 285 26.02 0.84 1.02
N HIS A 286 25.42 0.15 0.07
CA HIS A 286 24.99 0.71 -1.21
C HIS A 286 23.84 -0.13 -1.75
N LEU A 287 23.03 0.46 -2.61
CA LEU A 287 22.06 -0.26 -3.40
C LEU A 287 22.48 -0.30 -4.87
N VAL A 288 21.94 -1.26 -5.59
CA VAL A 288 22.09 -1.37 -7.05
C VAL A 288 20.69 -1.20 -7.64
N THR A 289 20.55 -0.28 -8.58
CA THR A 289 19.32 -0.08 -9.35
C THR A 289 19.30 -0.98 -10.58
N ALA A 290 18.14 -1.19 -11.19
CA ALA A 290 17.99 -2.08 -12.35
C ALA A 290 18.84 -1.69 -13.58
N ASP A 291 19.21 -0.40 -13.70
CA ASP A 291 20.15 0.11 -14.70
C ASP A 291 21.64 -0.24 -14.39
N GLY A 292 21.90 -1.02 -13.34
CA GLY A 292 23.22 -1.43 -12.89
C GLY A 292 24.00 -0.36 -12.12
N ARG A 293 23.40 0.81 -11.87
CA ARG A 293 24.05 1.90 -11.13
C ARG A 293 24.09 1.58 -9.64
N ARG A 294 25.25 1.86 -9.03
CA ARG A 294 25.46 1.75 -7.58
C ARG A 294 25.16 3.10 -6.94
N VAL A 295 24.29 3.12 -5.94
CA VAL A 295 23.87 4.32 -5.22
C VAL A 295 24.30 4.16 -3.76
N TYR A 296 25.14 5.08 -3.29
CA TYR A 296 25.65 5.12 -1.93
C TYR A 296 24.84 6.08 -1.07
N VAL A 297 24.95 5.92 0.26
CA VAL A 297 24.35 6.89 1.19
C VAL A 297 24.92 8.28 0.91
N GLY A 298 24.03 9.21 0.58
CA GLY A 298 24.31 10.57 0.21
C GLY A 298 24.14 10.87 -1.27
N ASP A 299 24.04 9.86 -2.14
CA ASP A 299 23.87 10.02 -3.58
C ASP A 299 22.41 10.31 -3.95
N ASP A 300 22.21 11.07 -5.02
CA ASP A 300 20.91 11.37 -5.62
C ASP A 300 20.63 10.46 -6.82
N VAL A 301 19.43 9.89 -6.86
CA VAL A 301 18.90 9.09 -7.95
C VAL A 301 17.46 9.51 -8.25
N ASP A 302 17.22 10.00 -9.47
CA ASP A 302 15.91 10.45 -9.95
C ASP A 302 15.16 11.42 -9.01
N GLY A 303 15.92 12.33 -8.39
CA GLY A 303 15.41 13.34 -7.46
C GLY A 303 15.23 12.86 -6.02
N LEU A 304 15.66 11.64 -5.71
CA LEU A 304 15.68 11.05 -4.38
C LEU A 304 17.11 10.78 -3.92
N ARG A 305 17.49 11.40 -2.81
CA ARG A 305 18.76 11.20 -2.14
C ARG A 305 18.68 10.02 -1.19
N LEU A 306 19.54 9.01 -1.36
CA LEU A 306 19.63 7.91 -0.42
C LEU A 306 20.20 8.41 0.91
N SER A 307 19.37 8.58 1.93
CA SER A 307 19.78 9.14 3.22
C SER A 307 20.20 8.07 4.21
N ARG A 308 19.65 6.85 4.08
CA ARG A 308 19.98 5.75 4.99
C ARG A 308 19.78 4.37 4.36
N ILE A 309 20.67 3.45 4.71
CA ILE A 309 20.54 2.01 4.48
C ILE A 309 20.76 1.33 5.84
N ASP A 310 19.70 0.73 6.40
CA ASP A 310 19.78 -0.12 7.59
C ASP A 310 19.69 -1.61 7.19
N GLU A 311 19.47 -2.54 8.14
CA GLU A 311 19.34 -3.97 7.81
C GLU A 311 18.02 -4.34 7.11
N HIS A 312 16.97 -3.53 7.28
CA HIS A 312 15.61 -3.80 6.79
C HIS A 312 14.91 -2.56 6.21
N ARG A 313 15.65 -1.46 5.99
CA ARG A 313 15.04 -0.16 5.70
C ARG A 313 15.93 0.75 4.88
N LEU A 314 15.40 1.22 3.75
CA LEU A 314 15.99 2.26 2.92
C LEU A 314 15.23 3.53 3.23
N GLN A 315 15.95 4.63 3.41
CA GLN A 315 15.36 5.95 3.47
C GLN A 315 15.91 6.79 2.34
N PHE A 316 15.00 7.40 1.62
CA PHE A 316 15.30 8.40 0.62
C PHE A 316 14.66 9.72 1.00
N ASP A 317 15.42 10.79 0.85
CA ASP A 317 15.02 12.17 1.13
C ASP A 317 15.24 13.04 -0.10
N GLY A 318 14.53 14.16 -0.23
CA GLY A 318 14.65 15.05 -1.39
C GLY A 318 13.38 15.85 -1.55
N ASP A 319 12.84 15.89 -2.78
CA ASP A 319 11.53 16.49 -3.05
C ASP A 319 10.38 15.76 -2.32
N ARG A 320 10.60 14.48 -1.99
CA ARG A 320 9.71 13.67 -1.14
C ARG A 320 10.52 12.72 -0.26
N HIS A 321 9.95 12.35 0.88
CA HIS A 321 10.49 11.31 1.76
C HIS A 321 9.89 9.95 1.37
N VAL A 322 10.74 8.96 1.10
CA VAL A 322 10.32 7.60 0.76
C VAL A 322 11.03 6.62 1.67
N GLU A 323 10.25 5.76 2.30
CA GLU A 323 10.74 4.69 3.16
C GLU A 323 10.37 3.35 2.55
N VAL A 324 11.38 2.54 2.25
CA VAL A 324 11.19 1.20 1.70
C VAL A 324 11.66 0.20 2.75
N THR A 325 10.73 -0.65 3.17
CA THR A 325 11.05 -1.81 4.03
C THR A 325 11.27 -3.01 3.12
N TRP A 326 12.33 -3.77 3.35
CA TRP A 326 12.65 -4.99 2.58
C TRP A 326 12.97 -6.15 3.52
#